data_AF-A0A5Q2RMI9-F1
#
_entry.id   AF-A0A5Q2RMI9-F1
#
_cell.length_a   1.000
_cell.length_b   1.000
_cell.length_c   1.000
_cell.angle_alpha   90.00
_cell.angle_beta   90.00
_cell.angle_gamma   90.00
#
_symmetry.space_group_name_H-M   'P 1'
#
loop_
_entity.id
_entity.type
_entity.pdbx_description
1 polymer ?
#
loop_
_entity_poly.entity_id
_entity_poly.type
_entity_poly.pdbx_seq_one_letter_code
_entity_poly.pdbx_strand_id
1 'polypeptide(L)' 'MTATDRGRITRDDLEAGFRSLEGEVDDRKEQAMGIAAVVGVAVVVGVVLVAYSLGRRRGRKKTTVVEIRRV' A
#
# COMPACT_ATOMS: atom_id res chain seq x y z
N MET A 1 -12.89 -9.95 43.13
CA MET A 1 -13.63 -8.77 43.62
C MET A 1 -12.62 -7.65 43.82
N THR A 2 -12.13 -7.07 42.72
CA THR A 2 -11.01 -6.10 42.73
C THR A 2 -11.58 -4.69 42.92
N ALA A 3 -11.71 -4.33 44.19
CA ALA A 3 -12.02 -2.97 44.60
C ALA A 3 -10.87 -2.05 44.20
N THR A 4 -11.21 -0.96 43.53
CA THR A 4 -10.40 0.22 43.29
C THR A 4 -9.77 0.70 44.61
N ASP A 5 -8.51 0.35 44.86
CA ASP A 5 -7.72 1.02 45.89
C ASP A 5 -7.22 2.34 45.30
N ARG A 6 -7.89 3.42 45.71
CA ARG A 6 -7.83 4.75 45.12
C ARG A 6 -6.44 5.37 45.29
N GLY A 7 -5.66 5.43 44.21
CA GLY A 7 -4.74 6.56 43.98
C GLY A 7 -3.29 6.26 43.58
N ARG A 8 -2.85 5.00 43.58
CA ARG A 8 -1.46 4.67 43.21
C ARG A 8 -1.41 3.76 42.00
N ILE A 9 -1.13 4.34 40.83
CA ILE A 9 -0.81 3.58 39.62
C ILE A 9 0.43 2.73 39.92
N THR A 10 0.32 1.41 39.76
CA THR A 10 1.45 0.49 39.93
C THR A 10 2.21 0.34 38.61
N ARG A 11 3.45 -0.20 38.68
CA ARG A 11 4.24 -0.46 37.46
C ARG A 11 3.53 -1.42 36.51
N ASP A 12 2.84 -2.41 37.06
CA ASP A 12 2.11 -3.43 36.31
C ASP A 12 0.92 -2.82 35.54
N ASP A 13 0.23 -1.84 36.13
CA ASP A 13 -0.86 -1.10 35.47
C ASP A 13 -0.34 -0.30 34.26
N LEU A 14 0.86 0.30 34.37
CA LEU A 14 1.50 1.01 33.27
C LEU A 14 1.92 0.04 32.17
N GLU A 15 2.57 -1.07 32.52
CA GLU A 15 3.00 -2.07 31.55
C GLU A 15 1.81 -2.69 30.80
N ALA A 16 0.72 -3.00 31.50
CA ALA A 16 -0.51 -3.47 30.88
C ALA A 16 -1.10 -2.43 29.91
N GLY A 17 -1.12 -1.15 30.31
CA GLY A 17 -1.56 -0.04 29.45
C GLY A 17 -0.69 0.11 28.20
N PHE A 18 0.63 0.20 28.36
CA PHE A 18 1.57 0.33 27.24
C PHE A 18 1.53 -0.87 26.29
N ARG A 19 1.45 -2.10 26.82
CA ARG A 19 1.36 -3.31 26.00
C ARG A 19 0.05 -3.37 25.20
N SER A 20 -1.05 -2.85 25.76
CA SER A 20 -2.32 -2.76 25.02
C SER A 20 -2.26 -1.73 23.87
N LEU A 21 -1.61 -0.59 24.09
CA LEU A 21 -1.41 0.44 23.07
C LEU A 21 -0.44 -0.03 21.97
N GLU A 22 0.62 -0.75 22.34
CA GLU A 22 1.59 -1.30 21.39
C GLU A 22 0.94 -2.34 20.48
N GLY A 23 0.11 -3.23 21.04
CA GLY A 23 -0.68 -4.20 20.25
C GLY A 23 -1.60 -3.54 19.23
N GLU A 24 -2.39 -2.52 19.63
CA GLU A 24 -3.26 -1.79 18.69
C GLU A 24 -2.45 -1.06 17.62
N VAL A 25 -1.31 -0.46 17.99
CA VAL A 25 -0.44 0.26 17.05
C VAL A 25 0.19 -0.70 16.04
N ASP A 26 0.63 -1.88 16.46
CA ASP A 26 1.22 -2.86 15.55
C ASP A 26 0.17 -3.46 14.61
N ASP A 27 -1.04 -3.76 15.09
CA ASP A 27 -2.15 -4.18 14.22
C ASP A 27 -2.49 -3.12 13.16
N ARG A 28 -2.50 -1.84 13.56
CA ARG A 28 -2.72 -0.71 12.64
C ARG A 28 -1.59 -0.57 11.62
N LYS A 29 -0.34 -0.77 12.02
CA LYS A 29 0.82 -0.74 11.12
C LYS A 29 0.75 -1.89 10.11
N GLU A 30 0.50 -3.11 10.56
CA GLU A 30 0.38 -4.29 9.71
C GLU A 30 -0.70 -4.08 8.64
N GLN A 31 -1.87 -3.57 9.06
CA GLN A 31 -2.96 -3.21 8.14
C GLN A 31 -2.56 -2.09 7.18
N ALA A 32 -1.92 -1.02 7.69
CA ALA A 32 -1.49 0.11 6.86
C ALA A 32 -0.41 -0.30 5.84
N MET A 33 0.53 -1.16 6.22
CA MET A 33 1.56 -1.71 5.34
C MET A 33 0.94 -2.54 4.21
N GLY A 34 -0.05 -3.39 4.52
CA GLY A 34 -0.80 -4.15 3.52
C GLY A 34 -1.52 -3.24 2.52
N ILE A 35 -2.25 -2.23 3.01
CA ILE A 35 -2.95 -1.26 2.16
C ILE A 35 -1.97 -0.46 1.31
N ALA A 36 -0.88 0.03 1.90
CA ALA A 36 0.14 0.82 1.20
C ALA A 36 0.80 0.00 0.09
N ALA A 37 1.10 -1.29 0.32
CA ALA A 37 1.66 -2.17 -0.69
C ALA A 37 0.71 -2.36 -1.87
N VAL A 38 -0.58 -2.63 -1.60
CA VAL A 38 -1.61 -2.79 -2.66
C VAL A 38 -1.77 -1.51 -3.48
N VAL A 39 -1.85 -0.36 -2.82
CA VAL A 39 -1.95 0.95 -3.50
C VAL A 39 -0.69 1.21 -4.33
N GLY A 40 0.50 0.93 -3.80
CA GLY A 40 1.77 1.10 -4.51
C GLY A 40 1.81 0.27 -5.80
N VAL A 41 1.43 -1.01 -5.75
CA VAL A 41 1.36 -1.88 -6.92
C VAL A 41 0.34 -1.33 -7.94
N ALA A 42 -0.84 -0.92 -7.49
CA ALA A 42 -1.87 -0.36 -8.38
C ALA A 42 -1.38 0.90 -9.12
N VAL A 43 -0.66 1.79 -8.43
CA VAL A 43 -0.07 3.00 -9.04
C VAL A 43 0.96 2.62 -10.11
N VAL A 44 1.88 1.70 -9.80
CA VAL A 44 2.90 1.26 -10.77
C VAL A 44 2.26 0.66 -12.02
N VAL A 45 1.29 -0.24 -11.85
CA VAL A 45 0.56 -0.85 -12.98
C VAL A 45 -0.18 0.23 -13.79
N GLY A 46 -0.83 1.17 -13.11
CA GLY A 46 -1.50 2.31 -13.75
C GLY A 46 -0.55 3.13 -14.62
N VAL A 47 0.63 3.48 -14.10
CA VAL A 47 1.66 4.22 -14.85
C VAL A 47 2.11 3.44 -16.09
N VAL A 48 2.37 2.14 -15.96
CA VAL A 48 2.78 1.28 -17.08
C VAL A 48 1.71 1.24 -18.16
N LEU A 49 0.43 1.09 -17.78
CA LEU A 49 -0.69 1.08 -18.73
C LEU A 49 -0.83 2.41 -19.47
N VAL A 50 -0.70 3.53 -18.76
CA VAL A 50 -0.75 4.87 -19.36
C VAL A 50 0.41 5.06 -20.35
N ALA A 51 1.64 4.75 -19.93
CA ALA A 51 2.82 4.84 -20.78
C ALA A 51 2.70 3.97 -22.03
N TYR A 52 2.27 2.71 -21.87
CA TYR A 52 2.02 1.78 -22.97
C TYR A 52 0.95 2.29 -23.94
N SER A 53 -0.18 2.78 -23.42
CA SER A 53 -1.27 3.29 -24.24
C SER A 53 -0.84 4.51 -25.07
N LEU A 54 -0.13 5.45 -24.44
CA LEU A 54 0.43 6.62 -25.13
C LEU A 54 1.45 6.22 -26.21
N GLY A 55 2.34 5.27 -25.89
CA GLY A 55 3.30 4.71 -26.85
C GLY A 55 2.62 4.01 -28.03
N ARG A 56 1.69 3.10 -27.75
CA ARG A 56 0.91 2.35 -28.75
C ARG A 56 0.13 3.27 -29.67
N ARG A 57 -0.53 4.29 -29.12
CA ARG A 57 -1.31 5.26 -29.92
C ARG A 57 -0.41 6.06 -30.87
N ARG A 58 0.77 6.50 -30.41
CA ARG A 58 1.74 7.20 -31.26
C ARG A 58 2.38 6.29 -32.30
N GLY A 59 2.75 5.07 -31.93
CA GLY A 59 3.36 4.09 -32.82
C GLY A 59 2.45 3.72 -33.99
N ARG A 60 1.15 3.49 -33.73
CA ARG A 60 0.18 3.22 -34.80
C ARG A 60 0.02 4.35 -35.79
N LYS A 61 0.09 5.61 -35.35
CA LYS A 61 -0.01 6.77 -36.25
C LYS A 61 1.22 6.96 -37.14
N LYS A 62 2.37 6.42 -36.74
CA LYS A 62 3.66 6.58 -37.44
C LYS A 62 4.09 5.32 -38.19
N THR A 63 3.18 4.37 -38.40
CA THR A 63 3.53 3.12 -39.07
C THR A 63 3.72 3.39 -40.57
N THR A 64 4.88 2.97 -41.11
CA THR A 64 5.14 3.01 -42.55
C THR A 64 4.56 1.76 -43.18
N VAL A 65 3.59 1.94 -44.07
CA VAL A 65 3.05 0.84 -44.88
C VAL A 65 4.06 0.56 -45.99
N VAL A 66 4.69 -0.61 -45.96
CA VAL A 66 5.56 -1.09 -47.04
C VAL A 66 4.78 -2.11 -47.86
N GLU A 67 4.52 -1.79 -49.13
CA GLU A 67 4.06 -2.78 -50.09
C GLU A 67 5.23 -3.73 -50.41
N ILE A 68 5.08 -5.00 -50.02
CA ILE A 68 6.06 -6.03 -50.36
C ILE A 68 5.86 -6.37 -51.83
N ARG A 69 6.70 -5.80 -52.70
CA ARG A 69 6.76 -6.19 -54.11
C ARG A 69 7.73 -7.36 -54.24
N ARG A 70 7.21 -8.54 -54.58
CA ARG A 70 8.05 -9.66 -55.05
C ARG A 70 8.52 -9.34 -56.47
N VAL A 71 9.84 -9.29 -56.65
CA VAL A 71 10.51 -9.32 -57.96
C VAL A 71 10.73 -10.75 -58.41
#